data_AF-A0A832B788-F1
#
_entry.id   AF-A0A832B788-F1
#
_cell.length_a   1.000
_cell.length_b   1.000
_cell.length_c   1.000
_cell.angle_alpha   90.00
_cell.angle_beta   90.00
_cell.angle_gamma   90.00
#
_symmetry.space_group_name_H-M   'P 1'
#
loop_
_entity.id
_entity.type
_entity.pdbx_description
1 polymer ?
#
loop_
_entity_poly.entity_id
_entity_poly.type
_entity_poly.pdbx_seq_one_letter_code
_entity_poly.pdbx_strand_id
1 'polypeptide(L)'
;RLVSNKGLDIAVSEYEQYFVEEQVPHSTALHSVVKGSGAYLVGPLARFNLNFDKLSPTAQAAAREAGMSVPCLNPFKSIVARAVETLYACEEALRLIRAYEPPQPAAVEVSPVAGVATGCTEAPRGILYHRYTVDERGVILNAKIVPPTSQNQKRIEMDLRALVPAYLDEPEEHLTWRCEQAIRNYDPCISCSTHFLRLNLERL
;
A
#
# COMPACT_ATOMS: atom_id res chain seq x y z
N ARG A 1 0.89 13.78 -5.89
CA ARG A 1 1.37 14.14 -4.54
C ARG A 1 1.05 12.99 -3.60
N LEU A 2 1.85 12.75 -2.57
CA LEU A 2 1.62 11.76 -1.54
C LEU A 2 1.21 12.47 -0.25
N VAL A 3 0.01 12.16 0.26
CA VAL A 3 -0.64 12.92 1.35
C VAL A 3 -1.03 11.97 2.49
N SER A 4 -0.97 12.46 3.74
CA SER A 4 -1.42 11.73 4.94
C SER A 4 -2.41 12.55 5.78
N ASN A 5 -3.09 11.87 6.71
CA ASN A 5 -4.00 12.50 7.66
C ASN A 5 -3.29 13.22 8.83
N LYS A 6 -1.94 13.22 8.84
CA LYS A 6 -1.11 13.87 9.86
C LYS A 6 -0.20 14.96 9.27
N GLY A 7 -0.57 15.53 8.13
CA GLY A 7 0.07 16.73 7.58
C GLY A 7 1.21 16.50 6.60
N LEU A 8 1.60 15.24 6.33
CA LEU A 8 2.51 14.95 5.21
C LEU A 8 1.83 15.31 3.88
N ASP A 9 2.47 16.12 3.05
CA ASP A 9 2.07 16.40 1.67
C ASP A 9 3.33 16.68 0.82
N ILE A 10 3.76 15.67 0.06
CA ILE A 10 5.04 15.69 -0.64
C ILE A 10 4.92 15.26 -2.11
N ALA A 11 5.91 15.63 -2.91
CA ALA A 11 6.13 15.01 -4.21
C ALA A 11 6.62 13.56 -4.04
N VAL A 12 6.37 12.72 -5.04
CA VAL A 12 6.81 11.31 -5.02
C VAL A 12 8.35 11.22 -5.00
N SER A 13 9.04 12.16 -5.64
CA SER A 13 10.50 12.27 -5.63
C SER A 13 11.08 12.54 -4.24
N GLU A 14 10.28 13.04 -3.30
CA GLU A 14 10.68 13.31 -1.92
C GLU A 14 10.46 12.11 -0.99
N TYR A 15 9.88 11.00 -1.46
CA TYR A 15 9.49 9.84 -0.64
C TYR A 15 10.61 9.39 0.31
N GLU A 16 11.82 9.16 -0.19
CA GLU A 16 12.94 8.64 0.61
C GLU A 16 13.53 9.67 1.61
N GLN A 17 13.09 10.93 1.53
CA GLN A 17 13.39 11.94 2.55
C GLN A 17 12.52 11.74 3.79
N TYR A 18 11.29 11.20 3.64
CA TYR A 18 10.30 11.07 4.71
C TYR A 18 10.06 9.63 5.16
N PHE A 19 10.27 8.64 4.30
CA PHE A 19 10.08 7.22 4.60
C PHE A 19 11.43 6.50 4.66
N VAL A 20 11.54 5.53 5.58
CA VAL A 20 12.72 4.66 5.72
C VAL A 20 12.28 3.23 5.98
N GLU A 21 13.01 2.27 5.41
CA GLU A 21 12.81 0.84 5.61
C GLU A 21 13.81 0.31 6.64
N GLU A 22 13.31 -0.44 7.62
CA GLU A 22 14.06 -1.05 8.70
C GLU A 22 14.00 -2.57 8.56
N GLN A 23 15.15 -3.25 8.65
CA GLN A 23 15.20 -4.71 8.74
C GLN A 23 15.15 -5.12 10.21
N VAL A 24 14.30 -6.08 10.55
CA VAL A 24 14.25 -6.68 11.89
C VAL A 24 14.67 -8.16 11.85
N PRO A 25 15.16 -8.75 12.96
CA PRO A 25 15.67 -10.13 12.97
C PRO A 25 14.61 -11.21 12.70
N HIS A 26 13.34 -10.94 13.01
CA HIS A 26 12.25 -11.92 13.00
C HIS A 26 11.32 -11.83 11.79
N SER A 27 11.61 -10.93 10.84
CA SER A 27 10.78 -10.73 9.64
C SER A 27 11.64 -10.69 8.39
N THR A 28 11.21 -11.38 7.34
CA THR A 28 11.81 -11.27 6.00
C THR A 28 11.25 -10.07 5.23
N ALA A 29 10.14 -9.49 5.68
CA ALA A 29 9.61 -8.24 5.16
C ALA A 29 10.26 -7.06 5.88
N LEU A 30 10.68 -6.06 5.10
CA LEU A 30 11.13 -4.78 5.65
C LEU A 30 9.97 -4.06 6.35
N HIS A 31 10.30 -3.26 7.36
CA HIS A 31 9.35 -2.40 8.06
C HIS A 31 9.52 -0.97 7.54
N SER A 32 8.52 -0.45 6.83
CA SER A 32 8.55 0.97 6.47
C SER A 32 8.01 1.83 7.62
N VAL A 33 8.65 2.97 7.85
CA VAL A 33 8.20 4.00 8.80
C VAL A 33 8.33 5.40 8.22
N VAL A 34 7.48 6.29 8.71
CA VAL A 34 7.67 7.74 8.53
C VAL A 34 8.71 8.21 9.54
N LYS A 35 9.76 8.89 9.08
CA LYS A 35 10.81 9.46 9.94
C LYS A 35 10.18 10.38 10.98
N GLY A 36 10.52 10.17 12.25
CA GLY A 36 9.98 10.93 13.38
C GLY A 36 8.52 10.61 13.78
N SER A 37 7.76 9.86 12.98
CA SER A 37 6.34 9.53 13.28
C SER A 37 6.06 8.03 13.45
N GLY A 38 6.95 7.14 12.98
CA GLY A 38 6.85 5.70 13.16
C GLY A 38 5.94 5.01 12.14
N ALA A 39 5.22 3.97 12.59
CA ALA A 39 4.36 3.16 11.73
C ALA A 39 3.17 3.96 11.18
N TYR A 40 2.75 3.62 9.96
CA TYR A 40 1.63 4.22 9.27
C TYR A 40 0.76 3.14 8.62
N LEU A 41 -0.41 3.53 8.12
CA LEU A 41 -1.36 2.63 7.46
C LEU A 41 -1.51 3.07 6.01
N VAL A 42 -1.43 2.11 5.09
CA VAL A 42 -1.80 2.27 3.68
C VAL A 42 -2.86 1.24 3.29
N GLY A 43 -3.55 1.48 2.18
CA GLY A 43 -4.59 0.58 1.66
C GLY A 43 -6.00 1.16 1.80
N PRO A 44 -7.04 0.31 1.60
CA PRO A 44 -8.41 0.77 1.43
C PRO A 44 -8.93 1.66 2.56
N LEU A 45 -8.65 1.30 3.82
CA LEU A 45 -9.13 2.07 4.96
C LEU A 45 -8.43 3.44 5.07
N ALA A 46 -7.14 3.52 4.73
CA ALA A 46 -6.42 4.78 4.68
C ALA A 46 -6.96 5.67 3.56
N ARG A 47 -7.15 5.12 2.35
CA ARG A 47 -7.73 5.86 1.22
C ARG A 47 -9.16 6.31 1.48
N PHE A 48 -9.99 5.46 2.08
CA PHE A 48 -11.35 5.82 2.50
C PHE A 48 -11.33 7.04 3.41
N ASN A 49 -10.47 7.05 4.44
CA ASN A 49 -10.37 8.18 5.37
C ASN A 49 -9.85 9.46 4.72
N LEU A 50 -8.99 9.36 3.70
CA LEU A 50 -8.35 10.51 3.05
C LEU A 50 -9.12 11.08 1.86
N ASN A 51 -9.92 10.26 1.19
CA ASN A 51 -10.48 10.57 -0.13
C ASN A 51 -11.98 10.25 -0.24
N PHE A 52 -12.70 10.13 0.87
CA PHE A 52 -14.14 9.82 0.85
C PHE A 52 -14.95 10.78 -0.02
N ASP A 53 -14.59 12.06 -0.02
CA ASP A 53 -15.18 13.11 -0.83
C ASP A 53 -14.95 12.93 -2.35
N LYS A 54 -13.92 12.19 -2.74
CA LYS A 54 -13.59 11.87 -4.15
C LYS A 54 -14.29 10.61 -4.67
N LEU A 55 -14.92 9.83 -3.80
CA LEU A 55 -15.72 8.69 -4.22
C LEU A 55 -16.95 9.15 -5.01
N SER A 56 -17.43 8.29 -5.91
CA SER A 56 -18.69 8.51 -6.62
C SER A 56 -19.87 8.65 -5.63
N PRO A 57 -20.95 9.35 -6.00
CA PRO A 57 -22.14 9.43 -5.15
C PRO A 57 -22.69 8.06 -4.74
N THR A 58 -22.67 7.07 -5.65
CA THR A 58 -23.08 5.69 -5.36
C THR A 58 -22.19 5.04 -4.31
N ALA A 59 -20.86 5.14 -4.44
CA ALA A 59 -19.92 4.55 -3.49
C ALA A 59 -20.00 5.24 -2.11
N GLN A 60 -20.20 6.56 -2.08
CA GLN A 60 -20.45 7.28 -0.82
C GLN A 60 -21.75 6.82 -0.16
N ALA A 61 -22.83 6.63 -0.93
CA ALA A 61 -24.11 6.15 -0.41
C ALA A 61 -23.99 4.72 0.14
N ALA A 62 -23.37 3.81 -0.62
CA ALA A 62 -23.12 2.43 -0.20
C ALA A 62 -22.27 2.35 1.08
N ALA A 63 -21.26 3.21 1.21
CA ALA A 63 -20.47 3.30 2.43
C ALA A 63 -21.32 3.72 3.64
N ARG A 64 -22.17 4.74 3.48
CA ARG A 64 -23.06 5.20 4.56
C ARG A 64 -24.09 4.13 4.94
N GLU A 65 -24.67 3.44 3.96
CA GLU A 65 -25.60 2.32 4.17
C GLU A 65 -24.93 1.17 4.92
N ALA A 66 -23.67 0.86 4.59
CA ALA A 66 -22.85 -0.12 5.30
C ALA A 66 -22.34 0.37 6.68
N GLY A 67 -22.81 1.51 7.16
CA GLY A 67 -22.44 2.06 8.47
C GLY A 67 -20.99 2.56 8.56
N MET A 68 -20.38 2.96 7.44
CA MET A 68 -19.08 3.62 7.41
C MET A 68 -19.24 5.13 7.58
N SER A 69 -18.34 5.74 8.34
CA SER A 69 -18.19 7.18 8.48
C SER A 69 -16.71 7.54 8.48
N VAL A 70 -16.37 8.77 8.09
CA VAL A 70 -15.02 9.30 8.21
C VAL A 70 -14.87 10.11 9.50
N PRO A 71 -13.80 9.92 10.30
CA PRO A 71 -12.78 8.88 10.15
C PRO A 71 -13.27 7.50 10.63
N CYS A 72 -12.95 6.45 9.87
CA CYS A 72 -13.11 5.06 10.28
C CYS A 72 -11.78 4.52 10.79
N LEU A 73 -11.68 4.34 12.11
CA LEU A 73 -10.47 3.84 12.79
C LEU A 73 -10.56 2.37 13.19
N ASN A 74 -11.68 1.71 12.90
CA ASN A 74 -11.85 0.28 13.17
C ASN A 74 -11.20 -0.55 12.06
N PRO A 75 -10.10 -1.30 12.31
CA PRO A 75 -9.43 -2.10 11.30
C PRO A 75 -10.32 -3.22 10.74
N PHE A 76 -11.28 -3.73 11.51
CA PHE A 76 -12.22 -4.77 11.05
C PHE A 76 -13.24 -4.25 10.02
N LYS A 77 -13.34 -2.93 9.85
CA LYS A 77 -14.11 -2.32 8.76
C LYS A 77 -13.30 -2.18 7.46
N SER A 78 -12.04 -2.64 7.41
CA SER A 78 -11.23 -2.59 6.18
C SER A 78 -11.84 -3.42 5.06
N ILE A 79 -12.52 -4.53 5.36
CA ILE A 79 -13.23 -5.34 4.37
C ILE A 79 -14.39 -4.57 3.74
N VAL A 80 -15.10 -3.77 4.54
CA VAL A 80 -16.19 -2.90 4.06
C VAL A 80 -15.61 -1.78 3.19
N ALA A 81 -14.52 -1.14 3.62
CA ALA A 81 -13.81 -0.16 2.80
C ALA A 81 -13.37 -0.75 1.45
N ARG A 82 -12.85 -1.98 1.44
CA ARG A 82 -12.46 -2.70 0.21
C ARG A 82 -13.65 -3.00 -0.71
N ALA A 83 -14.80 -3.36 -0.15
CA ALA A 83 -16.02 -3.56 -0.92
C ALA A 83 -16.50 -2.26 -1.59
N VAL A 84 -16.47 -1.14 -0.85
CA VAL A 84 -16.77 0.20 -1.39
C VAL A 84 -15.79 0.57 -2.50
N GLU A 85 -14.48 0.32 -2.33
CA GLU A 85 -13.49 0.58 -3.38
C GLU A 85 -13.69 -0.32 -4.61
N THR A 86 -14.16 -1.55 -4.42
CA THR A 86 -14.44 -2.46 -5.55
C THR A 86 -15.63 -1.96 -6.36
N LEU A 87 -16.69 -1.49 -5.70
CA LEU A 87 -17.81 -0.82 -6.36
C LEU A 87 -17.31 0.39 -7.16
N TYR A 88 -16.54 1.27 -6.52
CA TYR A 88 -15.97 2.45 -7.17
C TYR A 88 -15.06 2.08 -8.36
N ALA A 89 -14.22 1.05 -8.23
CA ALA A 89 -13.36 0.58 -9.31
C ALA A 89 -14.14 0.06 -10.52
N CYS A 90 -15.28 -0.63 -10.29
CA CYS A 90 -16.17 -1.04 -11.37
C CYS A 90 -16.80 0.16 -12.08
N GLU A 91 -17.25 1.18 -11.34
CA GLU A 91 -17.80 2.40 -11.92
C GLU A 91 -16.75 3.16 -12.74
N GLU A 92 -15.54 3.30 -12.21
CA GLU A 92 -14.42 3.93 -12.93
C GLU A 92 -14.02 3.14 -14.18
N ALA A 93 -14.00 1.81 -14.11
CA ALA A 93 -13.74 0.97 -15.28
C ALA A 93 -14.78 1.21 -16.39
N LEU A 94 -16.07 1.22 -16.03
CA LEU A 94 -17.15 1.52 -16.99
C LEU A 94 -17.02 2.94 -17.56
N ARG A 95 -16.68 3.93 -16.72
CA ARG A 95 -16.46 5.31 -17.16
C ARG A 95 -15.30 5.40 -18.16
N LEU A 96 -14.17 4.77 -17.85
CA LEU A 96 -12.98 4.73 -18.71
C LEU A 96 -13.27 4.03 -20.04
N ILE A 97 -13.95 2.89 -20.03
CA ILE A 97 -14.32 2.16 -21.25
C ILE A 97 -15.23 3.02 -22.15
N ARG A 98 -16.23 3.69 -21.57
CA ARG A 98 -17.15 4.54 -22.32
C ARG A 98 -16.48 5.78 -22.91
N ALA A 99 -15.50 6.34 -22.20
CA ALA A 99 -14.76 7.52 -22.62
C ALA A 99 -13.45 7.19 -23.37
N TYR A 100 -13.20 5.92 -23.67
CA TYR A 100 -11.94 5.51 -24.28
C TYR A 100 -11.87 5.97 -25.73
N GLU A 101 -10.94 6.89 -25.98
CA GLU A 101 -10.52 7.28 -27.33
C GLU A 101 -9.12 6.72 -27.57
N PRO A 102 -8.93 5.82 -28.57
CA PRO A 102 -7.62 5.29 -28.88
C PRO A 102 -6.62 6.40 -29.23
N PRO A 103 -5.50 6.54 -28.50
CA PRO A 103 -4.50 7.53 -28.83
C PRO A 103 -3.84 7.23 -30.17
N GLN A 104 -3.57 8.29 -30.94
CA GLN A 104 -2.88 8.25 -32.24
C GLN A 104 -1.67 9.19 -32.16
N PRO A 105 -0.43 8.68 -31.96
CA PRO A 105 -0.04 7.27 -31.83
C PRO A 105 -0.31 6.67 -30.43
N ALA A 106 -0.43 5.33 -30.35
CA ALA A 106 -0.63 4.61 -29.10
C ALA A 106 0.65 4.40 -28.26
N ALA A 107 1.78 4.82 -28.80
CA ALA A 107 3.08 4.82 -28.13
C ALA A 107 3.90 6.01 -28.63
N VAL A 108 4.84 6.46 -27.80
CA VAL A 108 5.81 7.48 -28.16
C VAL A 108 7.20 6.85 -28.21
N GLU A 109 8.03 7.31 -29.13
CA GLU A 109 9.43 6.92 -29.15
C GLU A 109 10.16 7.56 -27.95
N VAL A 110 10.93 6.76 -27.23
CA VAL A 110 11.66 7.21 -26.05
C VAL A 110 13.12 6.81 -26.20
N SER A 111 14.02 7.79 -26.22
CA SER A 111 15.45 7.55 -26.13
C SER A 111 15.87 7.50 -24.66
N PRO A 112 16.58 6.45 -24.20
CA PRO A 112 17.09 6.40 -22.84
C PRO A 112 17.98 7.59 -22.53
N VAL A 113 17.84 8.12 -21.32
CA VAL A 113 18.73 9.14 -20.77
C VAL A 113 19.15 8.69 -19.38
N ALA A 114 20.42 8.93 -19.02
CA ALA A 114 20.88 8.63 -17.68
C ALA A 114 20.11 9.47 -16.66
N GLY A 115 19.65 8.85 -15.57
CA GLY A 115 18.88 9.57 -14.58
C GLY A 115 18.25 8.70 -13.51
N VAL A 116 17.51 9.36 -12.61
CA VAL A 116 16.75 8.73 -11.54
C VAL A 116 15.27 9.06 -11.74
N ALA A 117 14.43 8.04 -11.74
CA ALA A 117 12.99 8.17 -11.83
C ALA A 117 12.32 7.53 -10.62
N THR A 118 11.30 8.20 -10.09
CA THR A 118 10.45 7.70 -9.00
C THR A 118 9.01 7.59 -9.46
N GLY A 119 8.35 6.49 -9.13
CA GLY A 119 6.92 6.27 -9.39
C GLY A 119 6.22 5.83 -8.10
N CYS A 120 4.97 6.27 -7.94
CA CYS A 120 4.13 5.81 -6.85
C CYS A 120 2.69 5.69 -7.33
N THR A 121 2.12 4.49 -7.19
CA THR A 121 0.72 4.21 -7.53
C THR A 121 -0.03 3.70 -6.30
N GLU A 122 -1.35 3.74 -6.33
CA GLU A 122 -2.18 3.05 -5.34
C GLU A 122 -2.46 1.63 -5.85
N ALA A 123 -1.70 0.66 -5.35
CA ALA A 123 -2.05 -0.74 -5.51
C ALA A 123 -3.24 -1.08 -4.59
N PRO A 124 -3.95 -2.20 -4.81
CA PRO A 124 -5.13 -2.56 -4.00
C PRO A 124 -4.85 -2.56 -2.49
N ARG A 125 -3.63 -2.93 -2.08
CA ARG A 125 -3.19 -3.05 -0.68
C ARG A 125 -2.57 -1.77 -0.10
N GLY A 126 -2.43 -0.71 -0.90
CA GLY A 126 -1.85 0.58 -0.51
C GLY A 126 -0.87 1.12 -1.53
N ILE A 127 -0.13 2.17 -1.15
CA ILE A 127 0.83 2.80 -2.05
C ILE A 127 1.95 1.83 -2.43
N LEU A 128 2.38 1.86 -3.69
CA LEU A 128 3.48 1.08 -4.23
C LEU A 128 4.52 2.06 -4.77
N TYR A 129 5.63 2.24 -4.05
CA TYR A 129 6.70 3.18 -4.41
C TYR A 129 7.86 2.46 -5.09
N HIS A 130 8.32 3.01 -6.20
CA HIS A 130 9.43 2.48 -6.99
C HIS A 130 10.42 3.60 -7.31
N ARG A 131 11.72 3.29 -7.28
CA ARG A 131 12.79 4.14 -7.79
C ARG A 131 13.71 3.33 -8.68
N TYR A 132 14.04 3.88 -9.84
CA TYR A 132 15.02 3.31 -10.77
C TYR A 132 16.10 4.35 -11.08
N THR A 133 17.36 3.89 -11.09
CA THR A 133 18.48 4.63 -11.67
C THR A 133 18.88 3.93 -12.96
N VAL A 134 18.98 4.66 -14.06
CA VAL A 134 19.34 4.12 -15.38
C VAL A 134 20.55 4.84 -15.97
N ASP A 135 21.34 4.15 -16.80
CA ASP A 135 22.43 4.75 -17.57
C ASP A 135 21.96 5.30 -18.94
N GLU A 136 22.87 5.87 -19.72
CA GLU A 136 22.60 6.43 -21.06
C GLU A 136 22.12 5.38 -22.07
N ARG A 137 22.33 4.09 -21.79
CA ARG A 137 21.88 2.96 -22.61
C ARG A 137 20.56 2.37 -22.11
N GLY A 138 19.96 2.96 -21.06
CA GLY A 138 18.73 2.46 -20.44
C GLY A 138 18.93 1.26 -19.51
N VAL A 139 20.17 0.94 -19.14
CA VAL A 139 20.46 -0.16 -18.20
C VAL A 139 20.12 0.29 -16.78
N ILE A 140 19.33 -0.52 -16.07
CA ILE A 140 19.02 -0.27 -14.66
C ILE A 140 20.26 -0.51 -13.81
N LEU A 141 20.79 0.56 -13.23
CA LEU A 141 21.92 0.55 -12.29
C LEU A 141 21.46 0.30 -10.84
N ASN A 142 20.27 0.77 -10.50
CA ASN A 142 19.68 0.57 -9.17
C ASN A 142 18.15 0.48 -9.28
N ALA A 143 17.55 -0.44 -8.53
CA ALA A 143 16.11 -0.53 -8.36
C ALA A 143 15.78 -0.61 -6.88
N LYS A 144 14.79 0.18 -6.45
CA LYS A 144 14.17 0.08 -5.13
C LYS A 144 12.67 -0.01 -5.30
N ILE A 145 12.06 -0.98 -4.63
CA ILE A 145 10.63 -1.22 -4.65
C ILE A 145 10.18 -1.33 -3.20
N VAL A 146 9.20 -0.52 -2.83
CA VAL A 146 8.60 -0.49 -1.49
C VAL A 146 7.12 -0.88 -1.63
N PRO A 147 6.82 -2.19 -1.48
CA PRO A 147 5.47 -2.72 -1.69
C PRO A 147 4.51 -2.34 -0.55
N PRO A 148 3.19 -2.35 -0.76
CA PRO A 148 2.23 -1.95 0.28
C PRO A 148 2.28 -2.83 1.53
N THR A 149 2.49 -4.15 1.37
CA THR A 149 2.52 -5.08 2.50
C THR A 149 3.70 -4.80 3.44
N SER A 150 4.90 -4.48 2.93
CA SER A 150 6.05 -4.14 3.80
C SER A 150 5.82 -2.82 4.55
N GLN A 151 5.09 -1.89 3.94
CA GLN A 151 4.72 -0.64 4.59
C GLN A 151 3.73 -0.82 5.74
N ASN A 152 2.81 -1.78 5.61
CA ASN A 152 1.88 -2.14 6.67
C ASN A 152 2.46 -3.09 7.72
N GLN A 153 3.61 -3.73 7.48
CA GLN A 153 4.15 -4.79 8.34
C GLN A 153 4.32 -4.34 9.80
N LYS A 154 4.96 -3.20 10.04
CA LYS A 154 5.14 -2.67 11.41
C LYS A 154 3.80 -2.38 12.08
N ARG A 155 2.81 -1.92 11.31
CA ARG A 155 1.47 -1.63 11.82
C ARG A 155 0.71 -2.91 12.17
N ILE A 156 0.80 -3.96 11.35
CA ILE A 156 0.24 -5.28 11.63
C ILE A 156 0.75 -5.81 12.98
N GLU A 157 2.07 -5.78 13.18
CA GLU A 157 2.66 -6.23 14.45
C GLU A 157 2.23 -5.41 15.65
N MET A 158 2.13 -4.08 15.50
CA MET A 158 1.66 -3.20 16.57
C MET A 158 0.21 -3.50 16.94
N ASP A 159 -0.65 -3.72 15.95
CA ASP A 159 -2.06 -4.05 16.19
C ASP A 159 -2.21 -5.42 16.86
N LEU A 160 -1.42 -6.42 16.45
CA LEU A 160 -1.39 -7.72 17.13
C LEU A 160 -0.95 -7.60 18.59
N ARG A 161 0.13 -6.86 18.87
CA ARG A 161 0.59 -6.61 20.24
C ARG A 161 -0.46 -5.89 21.10
N ALA A 162 -1.27 -5.01 20.49
CA ALA A 162 -2.36 -4.32 21.18
C ALA A 162 -3.61 -5.19 21.38
N LEU A 163 -3.89 -6.11 20.44
CA LEU A 163 -5.06 -6.99 20.46
C LEU A 163 -4.90 -8.13 21.47
N VAL A 164 -3.77 -8.83 21.44
CA VAL A 164 -3.54 -10.09 22.19
C VAL A 164 -3.87 -9.98 23.69
N PRO A 165 -3.47 -8.91 24.43
CA PRO A 165 -3.73 -8.81 25.86
C PRO A 165 -5.21 -8.94 26.25
N ALA A 166 -6.15 -8.53 25.38
CA ALA A 166 -7.59 -8.59 25.66
C ALA A 166 -8.18 -10.01 25.51
N TYR A 167 -7.40 -10.96 25.00
CA TYR A 167 -7.87 -12.32 24.65
C TYR A 167 -6.93 -13.42 25.18
N LEU A 168 -6.03 -13.10 26.14
CA LEU A 168 -5.08 -14.07 26.69
C LEU A 168 -5.75 -15.24 27.42
N ASP A 169 -6.96 -15.02 27.96
CA ASP A 169 -7.71 -16.05 28.68
C ASP A 169 -8.57 -16.94 27.75
N GLU A 170 -8.62 -16.63 26.44
CA GLU A 170 -9.32 -17.48 25.47
C GLU A 170 -8.51 -18.73 25.12
N PRO A 171 -9.16 -19.83 24.70
CA PRO A 171 -8.46 -20.98 24.14
C PRO A 171 -7.52 -20.58 23.00
N GLU A 172 -6.37 -21.25 22.90
CA GLU A 172 -5.34 -20.95 21.90
C GLU A 172 -5.88 -20.88 20.46
N GLU A 173 -6.82 -21.78 20.11
CA GLU A 173 -7.48 -21.80 18.81
C GLU A 173 -8.26 -20.50 18.53
N HIS A 174 -9.00 -19.98 19.51
CA HIS A 174 -9.76 -18.75 19.38
C HIS A 174 -8.82 -17.53 19.28
N LEU A 175 -7.79 -17.47 20.13
CA LEU A 175 -6.78 -16.42 20.07
C LEU A 175 -6.04 -16.41 18.71
N THR A 176 -5.68 -17.60 18.22
CA THR A 176 -5.04 -17.77 16.90
C THR A 176 -5.95 -17.23 15.80
N TRP A 177 -7.22 -17.65 15.77
CA TRP A 177 -8.17 -17.20 14.78
C TRP A 177 -8.35 -15.68 14.78
N ARG A 178 -8.43 -15.05 15.97
CA ARG A 178 -8.50 -13.58 16.10
C ARG A 178 -7.26 -12.87 15.59
N CYS A 179 -6.07 -13.38 15.93
CA CYS A 179 -4.81 -12.85 15.44
C CYS A 179 -4.74 -12.92 13.91
N GLU A 180 -5.15 -14.04 13.33
CA GLU A 180 -5.17 -14.19 11.88
C GLU A 180 -6.21 -13.26 11.22
N GLN A 181 -7.39 -13.05 11.82
CA GLN A 181 -8.35 -12.07 11.34
C GLN A 181 -7.77 -10.64 11.37
N ALA A 182 -7.09 -10.27 12.44
CA ALA A 182 -6.44 -8.98 12.56
C ALA A 182 -5.39 -8.77 11.46
N ILE A 183 -4.61 -9.80 11.13
CA ILE A 183 -3.67 -9.79 10.00
C ILE A 183 -4.42 -9.65 8.67
N ARG A 184 -5.47 -10.45 8.44
CA ARG A 184 -6.25 -10.47 7.19
C ARG A 184 -6.97 -9.15 6.90
N ASN A 185 -7.25 -8.33 7.91
CA ASN A 185 -7.78 -6.98 7.70
C ASN A 185 -6.88 -6.12 6.79
N TYR A 186 -5.58 -6.39 6.77
CA TYR A 186 -4.61 -5.69 5.92
C TYR A 186 -4.52 -6.26 4.49
N ASP A 187 -5.12 -7.43 4.23
CA ASP A 187 -4.96 -8.19 2.97
C ASP A 187 -3.47 -8.31 2.57
N PRO A 188 -2.61 -8.90 3.42
CA PRO A 188 -1.19 -8.95 3.14
C PRO A 188 -0.89 -9.86 1.95
N CYS A 189 -0.22 -9.33 0.94
CA CYS A 189 0.45 -10.15 -0.08
C CYS A 189 1.88 -10.43 0.40
N ILE A 190 2.10 -11.58 1.05
CA ILE A 190 3.40 -11.93 1.65
C ILE A 190 4.51 -12.04 0.60
N SER A 191 4.22 -12.66 -0.55
CA SER A 191 5.16 -12.73 -1.68
C SER A 191 5.52 -11.35 -2.26
N CYS A 192 4.64 -10.35 -2.10
CA CYS A 192 4.92 -9.00 -2.53
C CYS A 192 5.83 -8.26 -1.54
N SER A 193 5.78 -8.58 -0.24
CA SER A 193 6.57 -7.92 0.81
C SER A 193 8.01 -8.42 0.93
N THR A 194 8.33 -9.55 0.31
CA THR A 194 9.64 -10.19 0.44
C THR A 194 10.28 -10.31 -0.93
N HIS A 195 11.38 -9.58 -1.14
CA HIS A 195 12.22 -9.77 -2.32
C HIS A 195 13.27 -10.81 -1.97
N PHE A 196 12.92 -12.09 -2.10
CA PHE A 196 13.88 -13.16 -1.91
C PHE A 196 14.68 -13.36 -3.20
N LEU A 197 16.00 -13.19 -3.14
CA LEU A 197 17.00 -14.02 -3.82
C LEU A 197 18.40 -13.52 -3.44
N ARG A 198 19.16 -14.33 -2.68
CA ARG A 198 20.61 -14.14 -2.56
C ARG A 198 21.28 -15.10 -3.55
N LEU A 199 21.57 -14.61 -4.75
CA LEU A 199 22.28 -15.37 -5.77
C LEU A 199 23.79 -15.12 -5.65
N ASN A 200 24.53 -16.13 -5.20
CA ASN A 200 26.00 -16.13 -5.29
C ASN A 200 26.38 -16.84 -6.58
N LEU A 201 26.84 -16.08 -7.59
CA LEU A 201 27.40 -16.64 -8.81
C LEU A 201 28.92 -16.69 -8.68
N GLU A 202 29.45 -17.87 -8.43
CA GLU A 202 30.86 -18.16 -8.65
C GLU A 202 31.02 -18.66 -10.09
N ARG A 203 31.79 -17.93 -10.90
CA ARG A 203 32.20 -18.38 -12.22
C ARG A 203 33.63 -18.90 -12.08
N LEU A 204 33.79 -20.21 -12.30
CA LEU A 204 35.08 -20.89 -12.42
C LEU A 204 35.77 -20.48 -13.72
#